data_AF-A0A9X9PW92-F1
#
_entry.id   AF-A0A9X9PW92-F1
#
_cell.length_a   1.000
_cell.length_b   1.000
_cell.length_c   1.000
_cell.angle_alpha   90.00
_cell.angle_beta   90.00
_cell.angle_gamma   90.00
#
_symmetry.space_group_name_H-M   'P 1'
#
loop_
_entity.id
_entity.type
_entity.pdbx_description
1 polymer ?
#
loop_
_entity_poly.entity_id
_entity_poly.type
_entity_poly.pdbx_seq_one_letter_code
_entity_poly.pdbx_strand_id
1 'polypeptide(L)'
;GGSAVSWVKELSVEVNGYKILIPKGSYGKVKVNDLVTSLPVTLDLGAVKVYQSGMSTAVETDFGLLVTFDGQHYASISIPGSYINSTCGLCGNYNKNPLDDFLRPDGRP
;
A
#
# COMPACT_ATOMS: atom_id res chain seq x y z
N GLY A 1 -31.09 -8.43 -11.98
CA GLY A 1 -29.79 -8.88 -11.41
C GLY A 1 -28.81 -7.75 -11.58
N GLY A 2 -28.39 -7.13 -10.48
CA GLY A 2 -27.30 -6.14 -10.51
C GLY A 2 -26.06 -6.81 -9.95
N SER A 3 -25.01 -6.97 -10.75
CA SER A 3 -23.71 -7.35 -10.21
C SER A 3 -23.21 -6.19 -9.36
N ALA A 4 -23.15 -6.38 -8.05
CA ALA A 4 -22.42 -5.48 -7.17
C ALA A 4 -20.92 -5.66 -7.47
N VAL A 5 -20.28 -4.58 -7.89
CA VAL A 5 -18.85 -4.52 -8.21
C VAL A 5 -18.22 -3.50 -7.27
N SER A 6 -17.07 -3.86 -6.69
CA SER A 6 -16.28 -3.01 -5.80
C SER A 6 -14.98 -2.63 -6.50
N TRP A 7 -14.69 -1.33 -6.59
CA TRP A 7 -13.45 -0.81 -7.19
C TRP A 7 -12.60 -0.09 -6.16
N VAL A 8 -11.28 -0.18 -6.31
CA VAL A 8 -10.34 0.65 -5.57
C VAL A 8 -10.56 2.11 -5.97
N LYS A 9 -10.95 2.94 -4.99
CA LYS A 9 -11.12 4.38 -5.19
C LYS A 9 -9.76 5.08 -5.19
N GLU A 10 -8.94 4.73 -4.21
CA GLU A 10 -7.62 5.29 -3.95
C GLU A 10 -6.83 4.33 -3.07
N LEU A 11 -5.50 4.40 -3.16
CA LEU A 11 -4.59 3.77 -2.21
C LEU A 11 -4.00 4.85 -1.32
N SER A 12 -4.06 4.66 0.01
CA SER A 12 -3.44 5.55 0.99
C SER A 12 -2.37 4.78 1.75
N VAL A 13 -1.14 5.30 1.76
CA VAL A 13 0.00 4.75 2.49
C VAL A 13 0.43 5.78 3.52
N GLU A 14 0.41 5.40 4.80
CA GLU A 14 0.89 6.23 5.90
C GLU A 14 2.18 5.64 6.45
N VAL A 15 3.29 6.37 6.31
CA VAL A 15 4.63 5.89 6.67
C VAL A 15 5.54 7.06 7.06
N ASN A 16 6.35 6.89 8.12
CA ASN A 16 7.25 7.92 8.66
C ASN A 16 6.55 9.28 8.89
N GLY A 17 5.26 9.28 9.25
CA GLY A 17 4.46 10.50 9.45
C GLY A 17 3.97 11.19 8.16
N TYR A 18 4.25 10.61 6.99
CA TYR A 18 3.74 11.09 5.70
C TYR A 18 2.50 10.30 5.29
N LYS A 19 1.50 11.01 4.76
CA LYS A 19 0.34 10.43 4.11
C LYS A 19 0.47 10.55 2.60
N ILE A 20 0.66 9.43 1.93
CA ILE A 20 0.81 9.32 0.47
C ILE A 20 -0.46 8.73 -0.10
N LEU A 21 -1.19 9.52 -0.89
CA LEU A 21 -2.43 9.09 -1.54
C LEU A 21 -2.19 8.97 -3.05
N ILE A 22 -2.50 7.80 -3.59
CA ILE A 22 -2.39 7.45 -5.01
C ILE A 22 -3.82 7.32 -5.55
N PRO A 23 -4.36 8.35 -6.23
CA PRO A 23 -5.70 8.29 -6.77
C PRO A 23 -5.78 7.32 -7.95
N LYS A 24 -6.91 6.62 -8.09
CA LYS A 24 -7.20 5.85 -9.30
C LYS A 24 -7.10 6.73 -10.55
N GLY A 25 -6.49 6.20 -11.61
CA GLY A 25 -6.29 6.88 -12.88
C GLY A 25 -5.26 8.03 -12.86
N SER A 26 -4.57 8.26 -11.74
CA SER A 26 -3.50 9.24 -11.67
C SER A 26 -2.17 8.58 -12.02
N TYR A 27 -1.64 8.93 -13.19
CA TYR A 27 -0.32 8.47 -13.63
C TYR A 27 0.73 9.54 -13.36
N GLY A 28 1.87 9.17 -12.78
CA GLY A 28 2.97 10.10 -12.51
C GLY A 28 2.67 11.21 -11.50
N LYS A 29 1.55 11.14 -10.76
CA LYS A 29 1.18 12.12 -9.73
C LYS A 29 0.61 11.42 -8.50
N VAL A 30 0.91 11.98 -7.34
CA VAL A 30 0.42 11.53 -6.03
C VAL A 30 0.09 12.74 -5.17
N LYS A 31 -0.63 12.54 -4.05
CA LYS A 31 -0.73 13.55 -3.00
C LYS A 31 0.16 13.14 -1.83
N VAL A 32 1.00 14.06 -1.38
CA VAL A 32 1.80 13.90 -0.16
C VAL A 32 1.30 14.95 0.84
N ASN A 33 0.74 14.51 1.96
CA ASN A 33 0.12 15.40 2.96
C ASN A 33 -0.87 16.40 2.31
N ASP A 34 -1.78 15.86 1.50
CA ASP A 34 -2.79 16.59 0.71
C ASP A 34 -2.26 17.48 -0.44
N LEU A 35 -0.94 17.62 -0.58
CA LEU A 35 -0.33 18.37 -1.68
C LEU A 35 -0.06 17.48 -2.89
N VAL A 36 -0.63 17.84 -4.04
CA VAL A 36 -0.37 17.14 -5.32
C VAL A 36 1.06 17.38 -5.78
N THR A 37 1.79 16.30 -6.02
CA THR A 37 3.20 16.31 -6.46
C THR A 37 3.40 15.36 -7.64
N SER A 38 4.28 15.73 -8.57
CA SER A 38 4.72 14.86 -9.67
C SER A 38 5.80 13.88 -9.23
N LEU A 39 5.73 12.64 -9.71
CA LEU A 39 6.75 11.64 -9.48
C LEU A 39 8.03 11.89 -10.33
N PRO A 40 9.22 11.50 -9.84
CA PRO A 40 9.49 10.85 -8.56
C PRO A 40 9.50 11.83 -7.38
N VAL A 41 9.18 11.32 -6.20
CA VAL A 41 9.26 12.03 -4.93
C VAL A 41 10.17 11.26 -3.98
N THR A 42 11.03 11.99 -3.27
CA THR A 42 11.86 11.43 -2.19
C THR A 42 11.58 12.24 -0.93
N LEU A 43 11.26 11.55 0.16
CA LEU A 43 10.94 12.11 1.46
C LEU A 43 11.95 11.59 2.48
N ASP A 44 12.05 12.28 3.62
CA ASP A 44 12.81 11.82 4.78
C ASP A 44 14.24 11.37 4.45
N LEU A 45 14.99 12.24 3.76
CA LEU A 45 16.38 12.01 3.33
C LEU A 45 16.60 10.72 2.52
N GLY A 46 15.56 10.19 1.87
CA GLY A 46 15.64 8.95 1.09
C GLY A 46 14.97 7.75 1.73
N ALA A 47 14.48 7.87 2.97
CA ALA A 47 13.82 6.77 3.67
C ALA A 47 12.47 6.39 3.05
N VAL A 48 11.82 7.31 2.33
CA VAL A 48 10.60 7.02 1.55
C VAL A 48 10.76 7.54 0.13
N LYS A 49 10.57 6.66 -0.86
CA LYS A 49 10.65 6.96 -2.28
C LYS A 49 9.31 6.62 -2.93
N VAL A 50 8.81 7.54 -3.74
CA VAL A 50 7.61 7.32 -4.55
C VAL A 50 7.97 7.53 -6.01
N TYR A 51 7.76 6.52 -6.84
CA TYR A 51 8.19 6.56 -8.23
C TYR A 51 7.29 5.73 -9.14
N GLN A 52 7.37 6.01 -10.44
CA GLN A 52 6.70 5.23 -11.46
C GLN A 52 7.55 4.00 -11.81
N SER A 53 6.97 2.80 -11.70
CA SER A 53 7.58 1.52 -12.06
C SER A 53 6.72 0.81 -13.10
N GLY A 54 7.11 0.93 -14.37
CA GLY A 54 6.24 0.54 -15.49
C GLY A 54 4.88 1.24 -15.38
N MET A 55 3.79 0.49 -15.46
CA MET A 55 2.43 1.04 -15.33
C MET A 55 1.99 1.32 -13.88
N SER A 56 2.78 0.92 -12.88
CA SER A 56 2.40 1.06 -11.47
C SER A 56 3.12 2.20 -10.78
N THR A 57 2.45 2.83 -9.81
CA THR A 57 3.12 3.70 -8.83
C THR A 57 3.67 2.83 -7.71
N ALA A 58 4.92 3.01 -7.33
CA ALA A 58 5.59 2.32 -6.23
C ALA A 58 5.88 3.29 -5.09
N VAL A 59 5.61 2.86 -3.85
CA VAL A 59 6.08 3.47 -2.61
C VAL A 59 7.07 2.48 -1.99
N GLU A 60 8.32 2.87 -1.91
CA GLU A 60 9.42 2.07 -1.36
C GLU A 60 9.99 2.77 -0.14
N THR A 61 10.34 1.98 0.88
CA THR A 61 10.92 2.47 2.13
C THR A 61 12.26 1.80 2.40
N ASP A 62 13.12 2.46 3.17
CA ASP A 62 14.42 1.94 3.58
C ASP A 62 14.35 0.72 4.52
N PHE A 63 13.25 0.57 5.26
CA PHE A 63 12.97 -0.63 6.07
C PHE A 63 12.40 -1.80 5.24
N GLY A 64 12.26 -1.64 3.93
CA GLY A 64 11.94 -2.72 3.00
C GLY A 64 10.44 -2.93 2.71
N LEU A 65 9.55 -2.06 3.19
CA LEU A 65 8.17 -2.04 2.69
C LEU A 65 8.16 -1.53 1.24
N LEU A 66 7.50 -2.29 0.38
CA LEU A 66 7.21 -1.93 -1.01
C LEU A 66 5.70 -2.07 -1.25
N VAL A 67 5.06 -0.97 -1.62
CA VAL A 67 3.66 -0.94 -2.04
C VAL A 67 3.59 -0.55 -3.50
N THR A 68 2.85 -1.30 -4.31
CA THR A 68 2.61 -0.96 -5.72
C THR A 68 1.13 -0.88 -6.03
N PHE A 69 0.75 0.04 -6.91
CA PHE A 69 -0.62 0.19 -7.39
C PHE A 69 -0.63 0.48 -8.89
N ASP A 70 -1.40 -0.30 -9.65
CA ASP A 70 -1.53 -0.18 -11.10
C ASP A 70 -2.36 1.04 -11.56
N GLY A 71 -2.90 1.81 -10.61
CA GLY A 71 -3.77 2.95 -10.90
C GLY A 71 -5.20 2.55 -11.25
N GLN A 72 -5.59 1.28 -11.10
CA GLN A 72 -6.92 0.77 -11.50
C GLN A 72 -7.59 -0.10 -10.46
N HIS A 73 -6.98 -1.23 -10.10
CA HIS A 73 -7.61 -2.28 -9.30
C HIS A 73 -6.62 -3.18 -8.55
N TYR A 74 -5.37 -3.25 -8.99
CA TYR A 74 -4.38 -4.14 -8.40
C TYR A 74 -3.43 -3.35 -7.50
N ALA A 75 -3.48 -3.65 -6.21
CA ALA A 75 -2.51 -3.20 -5.22
C ALA A 75 -1.76 -4.40 -4.67
N SER A 76 -0.45 -4.25 -4.47
CA SER A 76 0.41 -5.27 -3.88
C SER A 76 1.28 -4.67 -2.80
N ILE A 77 1.49 -5.44 -1.73
CA ILE A 77 2.28 -5.07 -0.56
C ILE A 77 3.33 -6.16 -0.36
N SER A 78 4.59 -5.77 -0.23
CA SER A 78 5.69 -6.64 0.12
C SER A 78 6.43 -6.06 1.32
N ILE A 79 6.76 -6.91 2.28
CA ILE A 79 7.50 -6.56 3.49
C ILE A 79 8.54 -7.65 3.79
N PRO A 80 9.64 -7.33 4.50
CA PRO A 80 10.63 -8.33 4.88
C PRO A 80 10.10 -9.36 5.88
N GLY A 81 10.73 -10.53 5.93
CA GLY A 81 10.39 -11.61 6.87
C GLY A 81 10.53 -11.25 8.35
N SER A 82 11.21 -10.14 8.67
CA SER A 82 11.28 -9.60 10.03
C SER A 82 9.93 -9.15 10.59
N TYR A 83 8.90 -8.99 9.74
CA TYR A 83 7.55 -8.59 10.12
C TYR A 83 6.59 -9.76 10.37
N ILE A 84 7.08 -11.01 10.41
CA ILE A 84 6.28 -12.17 10.82
C ILE A 84 5.63 -11.90 12.19
N ASN A 85 4.35 -12.26 12.34
CA ASN A 85 3.52 -11.99 13.54
C ASN A 85 3.35 -10.50 13.89
N SER A 86 3.76 -9.58 13.01
CA SER A 86 3.74 -8.13 13.26
C SER A 86 2.81 -7.38 12.31
N THR A 87 2.02 -8.09 11.51
CA THR A 87 1.00 -7.50 10.64
C THR A 87 -0.40 -7.77 11.18
N CYS A 88 -1.37 -7.00 10.71
CA CYS A 88 -2.79 -7.22 10.97
C CYS A 88 -3.63 -6.62 9.84
N GLY A 89 -4.90 -6.99 9.76
CA GLY A 89 -5.86 -6.50 8.76
C GLY A 89 -6.13 -7.52 7.66
N LEU A 90 -6.56 -7.05 6.50
CA LEU A 90 -7.03 -7.94 5.41
C LEU A 90 -5.94 -8.85 4.82
N CYS A 91 -4.66 -8.54 5.06
CA CYS A 91 -3.53 -9.36 4.63
C CYS A 91 -3.06 -10.37 5.70
N GLY A 92 -3.80 -10.50 6.81
CA GLY A 92 -3.48 -11.44 7.88
C GLY A 92 -2.31 -11.00 8.77
N ASN A 93 -1.74 -11.95 9.51
CA ASN A 93 -0.70 -11.73 10.52
C ASN A 93 0.71 -12.16 10.07
N TYR A 94 0.82 -12.63 8.82
CA TYR A 94 2.07 -13.05 8.18
C TYR A 94 2.83 -14.15 8.96
N ASN A 95 2.11 -15.02 9.68
CA ASN A 95 2.69 -16.10 10.49
C ASN A 95 2.91 -17.42 9.71
N LYS A 96 2.64 -17.43 8.40
CA LYS A 96 2.66 -18.60 7.50
C LYS A 96 1.56 -19.64 7.74
N ASN A 97 0.54 -19.29 8.52
CA ASN A 97 -0.63 -20.11 8.77
C ASN A 97 -1.88 -19.50 8.09
N PRO A 98 -2.25 -19.94 6.88
CA PRO A 98 -3.39 -19.37 6.16
C PRO A 98 -4.74 -19.63 6.84
N LEU A 99 -4.79 -20.50 7.86
CA LEU A 99 -6.03 -20.82 8.58
C LEU A 99 -6.47 -19.70 9.53
N ASP A 100 -5.56 -18.82 9.95
CA ASP A 100 -5.86 -17.75 10.89
C ASP A 100 -5.85 -16.33 10.27
N ASP A 101 -5.52 -16.21 8.98
CA ASP A 101 -5.46 -14.94 8.26
C ASP A 101 -6.83 -14.24 8.11
N PHE A 102 -7.92 -15.01 8.21
CA PHE A 102 -9.30 -14.47 8.19
C PHE A 102 -9.86 -14.16 9.58
N LEU A 103 -9.09 -14.42 10.65
CA LEU A 103 -9.56 -14.10 12.00
C LEU A 103 -9.61 -12.58 12.18
N ARG A 104 -10.73 -12.12 12.71
CA ARG A 104 -10.92 -10.77 13.20
C ARG A 104 -10.01 -10.53 14.41
N PRO A 105 -9.79 -9.27 14.81
CA PRO A 105 -8.94 -8.95 15.97
C PRO A 105 -9.38 -9.59 17.30
N ASP A 106 -10.62 -10.06 17.41
CA ASP A 106 -11.16 -10.80 18.57
C ASP A 106 -10.92 -12.32 18.50
N GLY A 107 -10.15 -12.80 17.51
CA GLY A 107 -9.83 -14.21 17.31
C GLY A 107 -10.97 -15.05 16.73
N ARG A 108 -12.03 -14.41 16.22
CA ARG A 108 -13.17 -15.08 15.58
C ARG A 108 -13.11 -14.90 14.06
N PRO A 109 -13.55 -15.88 13.28
CA PRO A 109 -13.74 -15.70 11.83
C PRO A 109 -14.83 -14.66 11.53
#